data_AF-A0A662G4G6-F1
#
_entry.id   AF-A0A662G4G6-F1
#
_cell.length_a   1.000
_cell.length_b   1.000
_cell.length_c   1.000
_cell.angle_alpha   90.00
_cell.angle_beta   90.00
_cell.angle_gamma   90.00
#
_symmetry.space_group_name_H-M   'P 1'
#
loop_
_entity.id
_entity.type
_entity.pdbx_description
1 polymer ?
#
loop_
_entity_poly.entity_id
_entity_poly.type
_entity_poly.pdbx_seq_one_letter_code
_entity_poly.pdbx_strand_id
1 'polypeptide(L)'
;LLHKGVSKSKLIKLASFCLDNDLKLGFIGLYPKGRALKHWKELALSDKEFYEFYKFITENKIILDAQKGNETMSEIISLVPNNTCAAARSFFCIDEHGYTYPCDLFINTDFIGPNLLDNDVTVEQVWYSPKFTLIRRILIDIVGCIFSPICYRRKIGKCKPCPALAYSNYRNLYMPDPRCLFYPKTLGYIVKGLTIDDENVNN
;
A
#
# COMPACT_ATOMS: atom_id res chain seq x y z
N LEU A 1 -11.88 -0.05 27.61
CA LEU A 1 -11.48 1.08 26.72
C LEU A 1 -10.55 0.52 25.65
N LEU A 2 -11.10 -0.12 24.61
CA LEU A 2 -10.30 -0.64 23.50
C LEU A 2 -9.89 0.56 22.63
N HIS A 3 -8.60 0.88 22.66
CA HIS A 3 -8.00 1.93 21.85
C HIS A 3 -8.31 1.67 20.38
N LYS A 4 -9.23 2.48 19.80
CA LYS A 4 -9.34 2.63 18.35
C LYS A 4 -7.94 2.96 17.81
N GLY A 5 -7.57 2.38 16.67
CA GLY A 5 -6.26 2.50 16.05
C GLY A 5 -5.82 3.94 15.74
N VAL A 6 -4.86 4.08 14.84
CA VAL A 6 -4.38 5.38 14.39
C VAL A 6 -5.56 6.19 13.85
N SER A 7 -5.93 7.30 14.50
CA SER A 7 -7.02 8.16 14.04
C SER A 7 -6.47 9.29 13.17
N LYS A 8 -7.24 9.69 12.14
CA LYS A 8 -6.94 10.87 11.32
C LYS A 8 -6.53 12.09 12.17
N SER A 9 -7.30 12.36 13.23
CA SER A 9 -7.05 13.51 14.12
C SER A 9 -5.66 13.48 14.78
N LYS A 10 -5.17 12.30 15.15
CA LYS A 10 -3.83 12.14 15.74
C LYS A 10 -2.75 12.31 14.68
N LEU A 11 -2.97 11.80 13.47
CA LEU A 11 -2.04 11.97 12.36
C LEU A 11 -1.92 13.45 11.95
N ILE A 12 -3.03 14.17 11.85
CA ILE A 12 -3.04 15.62 11.60
C ILE A 12 -2.30 16.34 12.72
N LYS A 13 -2.59 16.01 14.00
CA LYS A 13 -1.91 16.65 15.13
C LYS A 13 -0.39 16.45 15.10
N LEU A 14 0.08 15.25 14.78
CA LEU A 14 1.51 14.96 14.62
C LEU A 14 2.10 15.78 13.46
N ALA A 15 1.41 15.80 12.34
CA ALA A 15 1.84 16.51 11.16
C ALA A 15 1.91 18.04 11.37
N SER A 16 0.89 18.63 11.99
CA SER A 16 0.90 20.04 12.42
C SER A 16 2.05 20.32 13.37
N PHE A 17 2.27 19.48 14.38
CA PHE A 17 3.41 19.64 15.29
C PHE A 17 4.75 19.67 14.54
N CYS A 18 4.96 18.77 13.57
CA CYS A 18 6.18 18.78 12.77
C CYS A 18 6.30 20.06 11.93
N LEU A 19 5.22 20.51 11.28
CA LEU A 19 5.22 21.76 10.51
C LEU A 19 5.52 22.99 11.38
N ASP A 20 4.86 23.10 12.53
CA ASP A 20 5.00 24.22 13.46
C ASP A 20 6.43 24.33 14.03
N ASN A 21 7.19 23.23 14.01
CA ASN A 21 8.56 23.15 14.53
C ASN A 21 9.62 22.96 13.44
N ASP A 22 9.28 23.19 12.16
CA ASP A 22 10.18 23.02 11.00
C ASP A 22 10.86 21.63 10.94
N LEU A 23 10.14 20.59 11.37
CA LEU A 23 10.60 19.20 11.33
C LEU A 23 10.15 18.52 10.05
N LYS A 24 11.07 17.79 9.41
CA LYS A 24 10.76 16.94 8.27
C LYS A 24 9.96 15.73 8.72
N LEU A 25 8.76 15.55 8.15
CA LEU A 25 7.91 14.39 8.37
C LEU A 25 7.69 13.63 7.06
N GLY A 26 7.88 12.33 7.12
CA GLY A 26 7.59 11.38 6.04
C GLY A 26 6.67 10.27 6.54
N PHE A 27 5.60 9.97 5.81
CA PHE A 27 4.77 8.80 6.10
C PHE A 27 5.13 7.63 5.19
N ILE A 28 5.65 6.53 5.76
CA ILE A 28 5.97 5.30 5.01
C ILE A 28 4.79 4.33 5.08
N GLY A 29 3.77 4.61 4.27
CA GLY A 29 2.54 3.82 4.18
C GLY A 29 1.55 4.12 5.31
N LEU A 30 0.28 4.35 4.95
CA LEU A 30 -0.82 4.64 5.87
C LEU A 30 -1.71 3.41 6.09
N TYR A 31 -1.09 2.29 6.44
CA TYR A 31 -1.77 1.02 6.64
C TYR A 31 -1.01 0.18 7.69
N PRO A 32 -1.69 -0.77 8.37
CA PRO A 32 -1.04 -1.67 9.31
C PRO A 32 0.07 -2.49 8.64
N LYS A 33 1.18 -2.71 9.33
CA LYS A 33 2.31 -3.54 8.86
C LYS A 33 2.65 -4.65 9.85
N GLY A 34 3.31 -5.71 9.37
CA GLY A 34 3.72 -6.85 10.19
C GLY A 34 2.53 -7.47 10.94
N ARG A 35 2.69 -7.73 12.25
CA ARG A 35 1.64 -8.33 13.09
C ARG A 35 0.34 -7.51 13.15
N ALA A 36 0.42 -6.19 12.92
CA ALA A 36 -0.75 -5.32 12.92
C ALA A 36 -1.70 -5.59 11.74
N LEU A 37 -1.24 -6.29 10.69
CA LEU A 37 -2.08 -6.71 9.56
C LEU A 37 -3.28 -7.58 9.97
N LYS A 38 -3.14 -8.35 11.05
CA LYS A 38 -4.22 -9.18 11.61
C LYS A 38 -5.38 -8.34 12.17
N HIS A 39 -5.11 -7.07 12.44
CA HIS A 39 -6.05 -6.09 13.01
C HIS A 39 -6.36 -4.98 12.00
N TRP A 40 -6.47 -5.34 10.71
CA TRP A 40 -6.72 -4.37 9.64
C TRP A 40 -7.97 -3.53 9.91
N LYS A 41 -9.07 -4.18 10.30
CA LYS A 41 -10.36 -3.50 10.52
C LYS A 41 -10.31 -2.49 11.66
N GLU A 42 -9.45 -2.72 12.65
CA GLU A 42 -9.31 -1.90 13.85
C GLU A 42 -8.26 -0.79 13.71
N LEU A 43 -7.23 -1.03 12.89
CA LEU A 43 -6.05 -0.17 12.79
C LEU A 43 -5.92 0.61 11.48
N ALA A 44 -6.54 0.15 10.39
CA ALA A 44 -6.53 0.89 9.13
C ALA A 44 -7.46 2.09 9.21
N LEU A 45 -7.07 3.18 8.55
CA LEU A 45 -7.97 4.32 8.34
C LEU A 45 -9.16 3.87 7.49
N SER A 46 -10.35 4.39 7.80
CA SER A 46 -11.46 4.29 6.87
C SER A 46 -11.16 5.07 5.58
N ASP A 47 -11.83 4.71 4.47
CA ASP A 47 -11.71 5.41 3.17
C ASP A 47 -11.84 6.93 3.30
N LYS A 48 -12.80 7.39 4.12
CA LYS A 48 -13.02 8.80 4.40
C LYS A 48 -11.85 9.43 5.17
N GLU A 49 -11.38 8.77 6.24
CA GLU A 49 -10.27 9.26 7.03
C GLU A 49 -8.97 9.30 6.23
N PHE A 50 -8.73 8.30 5.39
CA PHE A 50 -7.60 8.26 4.48
C PHE A 50 -7.66 9.45 3.51
N TYR A 51 -8.79 9.67 2.84
CA TYR A 51 -8.95 10.79 1.91
C TYR A 51 -8.76 12.15 2.57
N GLU A 52 -9.38 12.39 3.72
CA GLU A 52 -9.25 13.65 4.44
C GLU A 52 -7.81 13.88 4.94
N PHE A 53 -7.14 12.84 5.42
CA PHE A 53 -5.73 12.93 5.81
C PHE A 53 -4.83 13.19 4.60
N TYR A 54 -5.13 12.55 3.48
CA TYR A 54 -4.40 12.71 2.23
C TYR A 54 -4.51 14.11 1.65
N LYS A 55 -5.71 14.71 1.71
CA LYS A 55 -5.93 16.11 1.35
C LYS A 55 -5.06 17.03 2.21
N PHE A 56 -5.07 16.84 3.53
CA PHE A 56 -4.27 17.62 4.48
C PHE A 56 -2.77 17.58 4.16
N ILE A 57 -2.17 16.40 4.00
CA ILE A 57 -0.73 16.27 3.72
C ILE A 57 -0.33 16.86 2.37
N THR A 58 -1.21 16.79 1.36
CA THR A 58 -0.97 17.38 0.03
C THR A 58 -1.00 18.90 0.09
N GLU A 59 -2.03 19.48 0.73
CA GLU A 59 -2.17 20.93 0.90
C GLU A 59 -0.99 21.53 1.68
N ASN A 60 -0.43 20.75 2.63
CA ASN A 60 0.70 21.16 3.45
C ASN A 60 2.06 20.68 2.93
N LYS A 61 2.13 20.11 1.71
CA LYS A 61 3.36 19.64 1.06
C LYS A 61 4.20 18.68 1.91
N ILE A 62 3.54 17.86 2.73
CA ILE A 62 4.19 16.83 3.55
C ILE A 62 4.51 15.61 2.67
N ILE A 63 5.70 15.04 2.84
CA ILE A 63 6.17 13.92 2.02
C ILE A 63 5.45 12.62 2.44
N LEU A 64 4.82 11.96 1.47
CA LEU A 64 4.42 10.56 1.57
C LEU A 64 5.48 9.70 0.90
N ASP A 65 6.21 8.92 1.71
CA ASP A 65 7.23 8.02 1.21
C ASP A 65 6.62 6.65 0.85
N ALA A 66 5.61 6.71 -0.01
CA ALA A 66 5.07 5.54 -0.71
C ALA A 66 5.41 5.57 -2.20
N GLN A 67 6.52 6.25 -2.55
CA GLN A 67 7.04 6.63 -3.88
C GLN A 67 6.70 8.08 -4.28
N LYS A 68 7.72 8.94 -4.19
CA LYS A 68 7.82 10.33 -4.69
C LYS A 68 6.76 11.32 -4.18
N GLY A 69 7.12 12.04 -3.11
CA GLY A 69 6.46 13.28 -2.75
C GLY A 69 6.86 14.40 -3.70
N ASN A 70 5.90 14.86 -4.52
CA ASN A 70 5.70 16.24 -5.00
C ASN A 70 4.75 16.25 -6.20
N GLU A 71 3.56 15.65 -6.07
CA GLU A 71 2.66 15.56 -7.22
C GLU A 71 1.21 15.93 -6.88
N THR A 72 0.61 16.76 -7.73
CA THR A 72 -0.77 17.28 -7.74
C THR A 72 -1.81 16.17 -7.96
N MET A 73 -3.10 16.43 -7.70
CA MET A 73 -4.19 15.42 -7.81
C MET A 73 -4.35 14.79 -9.20
N SER A 74 -3.93 15.49 -10.26
CA SER A 74 -3.82 14.95 -11.63
C SER A 74 -2.63 13.99 -11.78
N GLU A 75 -1.51 14.29 -11.13
CA GLU A 75 -0.33 13.44 -11.10
C GLU A 75 -0.50 12.24 -10.14
N ILE A 76 -1.42 12.31 -9.19
CA ILE A 76 -1.81 11.18 -8.33
C ILE A 76 -2.47 10.06 -9.15
N ILE A 77 -3.19 10.40 -10.22
CA ILE A 77 -3.68 9.42 -11.21
C ILE A 77 -2.50 8.81 -12.00
N SER A 78 -1.39 9.55 -12.16
CA SER A 78 -0.12 9.06 -12.76
C SER A 78 0.88 8.43 -11.78
N LEU A 79 0.64 8.46 -10.47
CA LEU A 79 1.40 7.74 -9.43
C LEU A 79 0.85 6.34 -9.15
N VAL A 80 -0.47 6.16 -9.26
CA VAL A 80 -1.15 4.85 -9.22
C VAL A 80 -0.57 3.80 -10.20
N PRO A 81 -0.03 4.13 -11.39
CA PRO A 81 0.56 3.17 -12.31
C PRO A 81 1.99 2.71 -11.98
N ASN A 82 2.70 3.32 -11.03
CA ASN A 82 4.15 3.06 -10.83
C ASN A 82 4.52 2.33 -9.53
N ASN A 83 3.57 2.07 -8.64
CA ASN A 83 3.83 1.32 -7.41
C ASN A 83 4.01 -0.18 -7.71
N THR A 84 5.16 -0.52 -8.29
CA THR A 84 5.52 -1.90 -8.58
C THR A 84 5.98 -2.57 -7.29
N CYS A 85 5.25 -3.59 -6.85
CA CYS A 85 5.70 -4.44 -5.76
C CYS A 85 7.06 -5.05 -6.13
N ALA A 86 8.05 -4.87 -5.26
CA ALA A 86 9.42 -5.34 -5.43
C ALA A 86 9.71 -6.67 -4.70
N ALA A 87 8.70 -7.23 -4.00
CA ALA A 87 8.80 -8.49 -3.26
C ALA A 87 9.27 -9.64 -4.17
N ALA A 88 10.32 -10.35 -3.75
CA ALA A 88 11.00 -11.40 -4.50
C ALA A 88 11.48 -11.01 -5.92
N ARG A 89 11.53 -9.71 -6.26
CA ARG A 89 11.99 -9.18 -7.55
C ARG A 89 13.28 -8.37 -7.43
N SER A 90 13.35 -7.53 -6.40
CA SER A 90 14.53 -6.71 -6.12
C SER A 90 15.12 -7.01 -4.74
N PHE A 91 14.31 -7.55 -3.83
CA PHE A 91 14.73 -7.89 -2.47
C PHE A 91 13.93 -9.07 -1.91
N PHE A 92 14.40 -9.59 -0.79
CA PHE A 92 13.68 -10.46 0.14
C PHE A 92 14.10 -10.13 1.58
N CYS A 93 13.34 -10.60 2.56
CA CYS A 93 13.60 -10.39 3.98
C CYS A 93 14.07 -11.69 4.64
N ILE A 94 14.85 -11.56 5.70
CA ILE A 94 15.35 -12.67 6.53
C ILE A 94 14.97 -12.33 7.97
N ASP A 95 14.45 -13.28 8.73
CA ASP A 95 14.17 -13.09 10.16
C ASP A 95 15.37 -13.46 11.04
N GLU A 96 15.23 -13.31 12.36
CA GLU A 96 16.26 -13.63 13.35
C GLU A 96 16.63 -15.12 13.41
N HIS A 97 15.79 -16.00 12.85
CA HIS A 97 15.99 -17.44 12.82
C HIS A 97 16.53 -17.92 11.46
N GLY A 98 16.82 -17.00 10.53
CA GLY A 98 17.35 -17.32 9.21
C GLY A 98 16.30 -17.66 8.16
N TYR A 99 15.01 -17.68 8.51
CA TYR A 99 13.95 -17.94 7.55
C TYR A 99 13.79 -16.78 6.59
N THR A 100 13.55 -17.10 5.32
CA THR A 100 13.48 -16.11 4.25
C THR A 100 12.04 -15.87 3.81
N TYR A 101 11.73 -14.62 3.42
CA TYR A 101 10.39 -14.20 3.03
C TYR A 101 10.43 -13.26 1.83
N PRO A 102 9.45 -13.31 0.90
CA PRO A 102 9.44 -12.43 -0.27
C PRO A 102 9.45 -10.92 0.06
N CYS A 103 8.87 -10.53 1.20
CA CYS A 103 9.00 -9.20 1.81
C CYS A 103 8.60 -9.25 3.31
N ASP A 104 8.75 -8.12 3.99
CA ASP A 104 8.44 -7.92 5.41
C ASP A 104 6.98 -8.26 5.76
N LEU A 105 6.05 -7.99 4.84
CA LEU A 105 4.63 -8.28 5.04
C LEU A 105 4.29 -9.78 4.98
N PHE A 106 5.20 -10.63 4.50
CA PHE A 106 5.05 -12.08 4.51
C PHE A 106 5.68 -12.77 5.73
N ILE A 107 6.36 -12.02 6.61
CA ILE A 107 6.93 -12.58 7.84
C ILE A 107 5.80 -13.19 8.69
N ASN A 108 6.03 -14.39 9.23
CA ASN A 108 5.03 -15.19 9.95
C ASN A 108 3.77 -15.57 9.14
N THR A 109 3.93 -15.75 7.83
CA THR A 109 2.89 -16.31 6.93
C THR A 109 3.36 -17.61 6.29
N ASP A 110 2.49 -18.28 5.54
CA ASP A 110 2.78 -19.54 4.83
C ASP A 110 3.67 -19.35 3.58
N PHE A 111 4.24 -18.14 3.40
CA PHE A 111 5.15 -17.76 2.31
C PHE A 111 6.60 -17.72 2.79
N ILE A 112 7.00 -18.78 3.48
CA ILE A 112 8.36 -18.99 3.97
C ILE A 112 9.21 -19.66 2.89
N GLY A 113 10.42 -19.17 2.69
CA GLY A 113 11.45 -19.77 1.85
C GLY A 113 12.41 -20.65 2.66
N PRO A 114 13.47 -21.17 2.00
CA PRO A 114 14.54 -21.90 2.67
C PRO A 114 15.20 -21.07 3.79
N ASN A 115 15.71 -21.74 4.82
CA ASN A 115 16.42 -21.10 5.92
C ASN A 115 17.90 -20.94 5.55
N LEU A 116 18.44 -19.73 5.61
CA LEU A 116 19.83 -19.44 5.24
C LEU A 116 20.88 -19.87 6.29
N LEU A 117 20.44 -20.30 7.47
CA LEU A 117 21.32 -20.89 8.49
C LEU A 117 21.50 -22.40 8.29
N ASP A 118 20.75 -23.03 7.39
CA ASP A 118 20.98 -24.43 7.00
C ASP A 118 22.23 -24.52 6.12
N ASN A 119 23.16 -25.43 6.45
CA ASN A 119 24.49 -25.51 5.83
C ASN A 119 24.49 -25.66 4.31
N ASP A 120 23.43 -26.26 3.73
CA ASP A 120 23.34 -26.55 2.30
C ASP A 120 22.48 -25.54 1.53
N VAL A 121 21.99 -24.49 2.19
CA VAL A 121 21.09 -23.50 1.59
C VAL A 121 21.86 -22.28 1.08
N THR A 122 21.68 -21.97 -0.21
CA THR A 122 22.24 -20.78 -0.85
C THR A 122 21.20 -19.70 -1.09
N VAL A 123 21.66 -18.45 -1.24
CA VAL A 123 20.81 -17.32 -1.65
C VAL A 123 20.13 -17.59 -3.00
N GLU A 124 20.80 -18.29 -3.91
CA GLU A 124 20.24 -18.69 -5.20
C GLU A 124 19.04 -19.63 -5.03
N GLN A 125 19.18 -20.65 -4.18
CA GLN A 125 18.08 -21.58 -3.88
C GLN A 125 16.90 -20.87 -3.21
N VAL A 126 17.16 -19.91 -2.31
CA VAL A 126 16.11 -19.04 -1.76
C VAL A 126 15.43 -18.26 -2.88
N TRP A 127 16.22 -17.60 -3.73
CA TRP A 127 15.71 -16.74 -4.79
C TRP A 127 14.82 -17.49 -5.76
N TYR A 128 15.20 -18.71 -6.17
CA TYR A 128 14.43 -19.54 -7.11
C TYR A 128 13.38 -20.46 -6.45
N SER A 129 13.23 -20.41 -5.12
CA SER A 129 12.27 -21.23 -4.39
C SER A 129 10.81 -21.08 -4.89
N PRO A 130 9.95 -22.10 -4.72
CA PRO A 130 8.59 -22.09 -5.26
C PRO A 130 7.74 -20.88 -4.79
N LYS A 131 7.84 -20.49 -3.52
CA LYS A 131 7.08 -19.36 -2.96
C LYS A 131 7.52 -18.03 -3.57
N PHE A 132 8.83 -17.82 -3.73
CA PHE A 132 9.37 -16.60 -4.34
C PHE A 132 9.01 -16.51 -5.82
N THR A 133 9.11 -17.64 -6.54
CA THR A 133 8.69 -17.75 -7.94
C THR A 133 7.20 -17.49 -8.11
N LEU A 134 6.36 -18.01 -7.21
CA LEU A 134 4.91 -17.74 -7.21
C LEU A 134 4.62 -16.25 -7.08
N ILE A 135 5.25 -15.56 -6.11
CA ILE A 135 5.05 -14.11 -5.92
C ILE A 135 5.46 -13.34 -7.17
N ARG A 136 6.61 -13.66 -7.78
CA ARG A 136 7.04 -13.02 -9.03
C ARG A 136 6.05 -13.21 -10.18
N ARG A 137 5.52 -14.43 -10.35
CA ARG A 137 4.53 -14.74 -11.40
C ARG A 137 3.22 -13.99 -11.19
N ILE A 138 2.71 -13.97 -9.97
CA ILE A 138 1.47 -13.24 -9.64
C ILE A 138 1.59 -11.74 -9.98
N LEU A 139 2.75 -11.14 -9.75
CA LEU A 139 2.99 -9.73 -10.10
C LEU A 139 3.12 -9.46 -11.61
N ILE A 140 3.24 -10.52 -12.42
CA ILE A 140 3.19 -10.49 -13.89
C ILE A 140 1.74 -10.74 -14.35
N ASP A 141 1.09 -11.75 -13.76
CA ASP A 141 -0.22 -12.27 -14.18
C ASP A 141 -1.40 -11.42 -13.67
N ILE A 142 -1.23 -10.67 -12.58
CA ILE A 142 -2.22 -9.66 -12.20
C ILE A 142 -2.06 -8.46 -13.13
N VAL A 143 -2.61 -8.61 -14.33
CA VAL A 143 -2.91 -7.52 -15.25
C VAL A 143 -4.02 -6.67 -14.61
N GLY A 144 -3.81 -5.36 -14.61
CA GLY A 144 -4.49 -4.40 -13.74
C GLY A 144 -6.00 -4.53 -13.65
N CYS A 145 -6.51 -4.30 -12.43
CA CYS A 145 -7.87 -3.91 -12.06
C CYS A 145 -8.95 -4.04 -13.15
N ILE A 146 -9.28 -5.28 -13.55
CA ILE A 146 -10.50 -5.58 -14.34
C ILE A 146 -11.78 -5.27 -13.53
N PHE A 147 -11.63 -5.01 -12.23
CA PHE A 147 -12.72 -4.84 -11.28
C PHE A 147 -13.26 -3.41 -11.17
N SER A 148 -12.68 -2.41 -11.87
CA SER A 148 -13.17 -1.03 -11.84
C SER A 148 -13.37 -0.48 -13.26
N PRO A 149 -14.63 -0.10 -13.63
CA PRO A 149 -14.92 0.56 -14.91
C PRO A 149 -14.09 1.83 -15.14
N ILE A 150 -13.65 2.49 -14.06
CA ILE A 150 -12.83 3.71 -14.14
C ILE A 150 -11.37 3.39 -14.47
N CYS A 151 -10.82 2.30 -13.93
CA CYS A 151 -9.47 1.87 -14.30
C CYS A 151 -9.41 1.47 -15.78
N TYR A 152 -10.46 0.79 -16.27
CA TYR A 152 -10.62 0.47 -17.69
C TYR A 152 -10.77 1.73 -18.56
N ARG A 153 -11.71 2.64 -18.23
CA ARG A 153 -11.97 3.87 -19.01
C ARG A 153 -10.78 4.84 -19.03
N ARG A 154 -10.05 4.98 -17.92
CA ARG A 154 -8.91 5.91 -17.80
C ARG A 154 -7.57 5.27 -18.20
N LYS A 155 -7.56 4.05 -18.75
CA LYS A 155 -6.33 3.30 -19.07
C LYS A 155 -5.34 3.23 -17.89
N ILE A 156 -5.86 3.14 -16.66
CA ILE A 156 -5.07 2.92 -15.42
C ILE A 156 -4.69 1.42 -15.38
N GLY A 157 -4.06 0.93 -16.44
CA GLY A 157 -3.83 -0.49 -16.71
C GLY A 157 -2.58 -1.08 -16.04
N LYS A 158 -1.92 -0.33 -15.15
CA LYS A 158 -0.62 -0.72 -14.57
C LYS A 158 -0.62 -0.78 -13.04
N CYS A 159 -1.77 -0.80 -12.38
CA CYS A 159 -1.80 -1.04 -10.93
C CYS A 159 -1.40 -2.50 -10.66
N LYS A 160 -0.25 -2.71 -10.02
CA LYS A 160 0.21 -4.02 -9.54
C LYS A 160 -0.11 -4.14 -8.05
N PRO A 161 -1.11 -4.92 -7.64
CA PRO A 161 -1.50 -4.99 -6.24
C PRO A 161 -0.38 -5.59 -5.39
N CYS A 162 -0.35 -5.25 -4.09
CA CYS A 162 0.51 -5.92 -3.14
C CYS A 162 -0.07 -7.30 -2.78
N PRO A 163 0.56 -8.42 -3.17
CA PRO A 163 0.04 -9.76 -2.92
C PRO A 163 0.00 -10.08 -1.43
N ALA A 164 0.94 -9.54 -0.64
CA ALA A 164 0.95 -9.74 0.82
C ALA A 164 -0.30 -9.15 1.48
N LEU A 165 -0.72 -7.95 1.07
CA LEU A 165 -1.93 -7.31 1.61
C LEU A 165 -3.20 -7.99 1.14
N ALA A 166 -3.24 -8.39 -0.14
CA ALA A 166 -4.35 -9.17 -0.69
C ALA A 166 -4.51 -10.50 0.07
N TYR A 167 -3.42 -11.24 0.26
CA TYR A 167 -3.44 -12.49 1.03
C TYR A 167 -3.79 -12.26 2.50
N SER A 168 -3.26 -11.22 3.15
CA SER A 168 -3.58 -10.94 4.55
C SER A 168 -5.06 -10.62 4.76
N ASN A 169 -5.71 -9.93 3.81
CA ASN A 169 -7.10 -9.49 3.95
C ASN A 169 -8.11 -10.51 3.41
N TYR A 170 -7.73 -11.26 2.37
CA TYR A 170 -8.66 -12.12 1.63
C TYR A 170 -8.24 -13.58 1.58
N ARG A 171 -7.08 -13.94 2.14
CA ARG A 171 -6.45 -15.28 2.00
C ARG A 171 -6.27 -15.72 0.54
N ASN A 172 -6.16 -14.74 -0.36
CA ASN A 172 -6.02 -14.96 -1.79
C ASN A 172 -5.12 -13.88 -2.40
N LEU A 173 -4.01 -14.30 -3.01
CA LEU A 173 -3.00 -13.40 -3.62
C LEU A 173 -3.50 -12.70 -4.88
N TYR A 174 -4.55 -13.22 -5.52
CA TYR A 174 -5.12 -12.72 -6.77
C TYR A 174 -6.22 -11.66 -6.54
N MET A 175 -6.51 -11.36 -5.28
CA MET A 175 -7.47 -10.32 -4.92
C MET A 175 -6.87 -8.92 -5.09
N PRO A 176 -7.70 -7.88 -5.31
CA PRO A 176 -7.22 -6.52 -5.40
C PRO A 176 -6.48 -6.08 -4.13
N ASP A 177 -5.59 -5.10 -4.27
CA ASP A 177 -4.97 -4.47 -3.10
C ASP A 177 -6.06 -3.80 -2.25
N PRO A 178 -6.18 -4.10 -0.94
CA PRO A 178 -7.18 -3.51 -0.07
C PRO A 178 -7.03 -1.99 0.09
N ARG A 179 -5.89 -1.41 -0.31
CA ARG A 179 -5.64 0.04 -0.33
C ARG A 179 -6.07 0.71 -1.63
N CYS A 180 -6.57 -0.04 -2.61
CA CYS A 180 -6.92 0.50 -3.92
C CYS A 180 -8.03 1.55 -3.80
N LEU A 181 -7.70 2.82 -4.04
CA LEU A 181 -8.63 3.96 -3.99
C LEU A 181 -9.69 3.94 -5.11
N PHE A 182 -9.49 3.11 -6.13
CA PHE A 182 -10.46 2.92 -7.22
C PHE A 182 -11.37 1.71 -7.02
N TYR A 183 -11.26 1.06 -5.85
CA TYR A 183 -12.22 0.05 -5.43
C TYR A 183 -13.58 0.73 -5.16
N PRO A 184 -14.72 0.10 -5.49
CA PRO A 184 -16.03 0.78 -5.60
C PRO A 184 -16.47 1.60 -4.38
N LYS A 185 -15.98 1.29 -3.18
CA LYS A 185 -16.34 1.99 -1.93
C LYS A 185 -15.65 3.35 -1.77
N THR A 186 -14.38 3.45 -2.13
CA THR A 186 -13.58 4.69 -1.98
C THR A 186 -13.90 5.69 -3.09
N LEU A 187 -14.27 5.17 -4.25
CA LEU A 187 -14.60 5.96 -5.42
C LEU A 187 -15.83 6.87 -5.21
N GLY A 188 -16.78 6.46 -4.36
CA GLY A 188 -17.92 7.30 -3.99
C GLY A 188 -17.51 8.57 -3.22
N TYR A 189 -16.37 8.58 -2.53
CA TYR A 189 -15.84 9.76 -1.85
C TYR A 189 -15.01 10.64 -2.78
N ILE A 190 -14.22 10.02 -3.67
CA ILE A 190 -13.43 10.74 -4.67
C ILE A 190 -14.36 11.44 -5.68
N VAL A 191 -15.39 10.75 -6.18
CA VAL A 191 -16.37 11.34 -7.10
C VAL A 191 -17.18 12.44 -6.41
N LYS A 192 -17.57 12.28 -5.14
CA LYS A 192 -18.25 13.35 -4.39
C LYS A 192 -17.36 14.56 -4.12
N GLY A 193 -16.06 14.35 -3.89
CA GLY A 193 -15.08 15.43 -3.78
C GLY A 193 -14.88 16.15 -5.12
N LEU A 194 -14.78 15.40 -6.23
CA LEU A 194 -14.67 15.95 -7.58
C LEU A 194 -15.91 16.78 -7.97
N THR A 195 -17.12 16.36 -7.59
CA THR A 195 -18.33 17.15 -7.86
C THR A 195 -18.44 18.43 -7.03
N ILE A 196 -17.73 18.53 -5.89
CA ILE A 196 -17.71 19.77 -5.09
C ILE A 196 -16.70 20.77 -5.67
N ASP A 197 -15.62 20.28 -6.29
CA ASP A 197 -14.59 21.15 -6.88
C ASP A 197 -14.93 21.60 -8.32
N ASP A 198 -15.77 20.86 -9.06
CA ASP A 198 -16.21 21.25 -10.42
C ASP A 198 -17.24 22.41 -10.46
N GLU A 199 -17.89 22.74 -9.34
CA GLU A 199 -18.83 23.89 -9.28
C GLU A 199 -18.14 25.26 -9.13
N ASN A 200 -16.81 25.30 -8.97
CA ASN A 200 -16.04 26.55 -8.80
C ASN A 200 -15.10 26.90 -9.97
N VAL A 201 -15.27 26.28 -11.15
CA VAL A 201 -14.44 26.58 -12.34
C VAL A 201 -15.20 27.35 -13.44
N ASN A 202 -16.45 27.76 -13.20
CA ASN A 202 -17.21 28.62 -14.13
C ASN A 202 -17.92 29.78 -13.43
N ASN A 203 -17.18 30.65 -12.74
CA ASN A 203 -17.60 32.03 -12.47
C ASN A 203 -16.40 32.97 -12.53
#